data_AF-A0A0D8XWA1-F1
#
_entry.id   AF-A0A0D8XWA1-F1
#
_cell.length_a   1.000
_cell.length_b   1.000
_cell.length_c   1.000
_cell.angle_alpha   90.00
_cell.angle_beta   90.00
_cell.angle_gamma   90.00
#
_symmetry.space_group_name_H-M   'P 1'
#
loop_
_entity.id
_entity.type
_entity.pdbx_description
1 polymer ?
#
loop_
_entity_poly.entity_id
_entity_poly.type
_entity_poly.pdbx_seq_one_letter_code
_entity_poly.pdbx_strand_id
1 'polypeptide(L)'
;MLCFVFQLKNIKWLWVSLDDEVKNSLEEIKRINESLMKGERLERHNYKTVIPFLQPLLEIMSGTDSCYMNGQSFVTEIESLWLWLDRARHWCLDADELCKTARAKFKHADDSLVDLSFLNRLVSNTLSHDDRQQLLHDMIQKVIDDCS
;
A
#
# COMPACT_ATOMS: atom_id res chain seq x y z
N MET A 1 1.96 -2.00 10.66
CA MET A 1 2.44 -1.62 9.31
C MET A 1 2.75 -0.12 9.18
N LEU A 2 1.92 0.79 9.71
CA LEU A 2 2.19 2.24 9.72
C LEU A 2 3.52 2.65 10.41
N CYS A 3 3.95 1.92 11.44
CA CYS A 3 5.19 2.22 12.19
C CYS A 3 6.48 1.97 11.36
N PHE A 4 6.49 0.96 10.48
CA PHE A 4 7.67 0.63 9.65
C PHE A 4 7.91 1.66 8.54
N VAL A 5 6.84 2.17 7.92
CA VAL A 5 6.93 3.24 6.90
C VAL A 5 7.48 4.52 7.53
N PHE A 6 7.16 4.79 8.80
CA PHE A 6 7.68 5.94 9.53
C PHE A 6 9.18 5.81 9.81
N GLN A 7 9.65 4.62 10.19
CA GLN A 7 11.06 4.36 10.47
C GLN A 7 11.95 4.45 9.22
N LEU A 8 11.52 3.88 8.08
CA LEU A 8 12.26 4.00 6.83
C LEU A 8 12.36 5.44 6.31
N LYS A 9 11.30 6.25 6.46
CA LYS A 9 11.29 7.66 6.04
C LYS A 9 12.34 8.50 6.78
N ASN A 10 12.74 8.10 7.98
CA ASN A 10 13.70 8.86 8.80
C ASN A 10 15.16 8.58 8.42
N ILE A 11 15.43 7.58 7.58
CA ILE A 11 16.78 7.22 7.11
C ILE A 11 17.19 8.13 5.95
N LYS A 12 17.56 9.38 6.25
CA LYS A 12 17.84 10.41 5.21
C LYS A 12 18.90 9.98 4.19
N TRP A 13 19.98 9.33 4.64
CA TRP A 13 21.08 8.92 3.75
C TRP A 13 20.61 7.93 2.68
N LEU A 14 19.71 7.00 3.04
CA LEU A 14 19.15 6.00 2.12
C LEU A 14 18.46 6.70 0.96
N TRP A 15 17.55 7.64 1.25
CA TRP A 15 16.81 8.38 0.23
C TRP A 15 17.68 9.31 -0.63
N VAL A 16 18.71 9.91 -0.04
CA VAL A 16 19.66 10.77 -0.78
C VAL A 16 20.53 9.95 -1.73
N SER A 17 20.95 8.75 -1.29
CA SER A 17 21.83 7.85 -2.04
C SER A 17 21.18 7.12 -3.21
N LEU A 18 19.84 7.19 -3.33
CA LEU A 18 19.13 6.65 -4.49
C LEU A 18 19.63 7.32 -5.78
N ASP A 19 19.79 6.52 -6.83
CA ASP A 19 20.07 7.05 -8.16
C ASP A 19 18.87 7.85 -8.71
N ASP A 20 19.11 8.60 -9.79
CA ASP A 20 18.09 9.47 -10.36
C ASP A 20 16.92 8.70 -10.99
N GLU A 21 17.16 7.47 -11.46
CA GLU A 21 16.11 6.61 -12.02
C GLU A 21 15.12 6.19 -10.93
N VAL A 22 15.62 5.68 -9.80
CA VAL A 22 14.82 5.28 -8.65
C VAL A 22 14.13 6.48 -8.00
N LYS A 23 14.78 7.65 -7.96
CA LYS A 23 14.14 8.90 -7.51
C LYS A 23 12.95 9.28 -8.38
N ASN A 24 13.08 9.16 -9.71
CA ASN A 24 11.97 9.42 -10.62
C ASN A 24 10.81 8.43 -10.41
N SER A 25 11.10 7.14 -10.25
CA SER A 25 10.09 6.13 -9.92
C SER A 25 9.41 6.41 -8.57
N LEU A 26 10.16 6.90 -7.58
CA LEU A 26 9.60 7.27 -6.27
C LEU A 26 8.61 8.44 -6.39
N GLU A 27 8.93 9.47 -7.18
CA GLU A 27 8.02 10.59 -7.43
C GLU A 27 6.75 10.15 -8.16
N GLU A 28 6.85 9.20 -9.09
CA GLU A 28 5.69 8.61 -9.75
C GLU A 28 4.81 7.85 -8.75
N ILE A 29 5.40 7.03 -7.87
CA ILE A 29 4.68 6.34 -6.79
C ILE A 29 4.00 7.32 -5.85
N LYS A 30 4.64 8.45 -5.50
CA LYS A 30 4.02 9.50 -4.68
C LYS A 30 2.79 10.10 -5.33
N ARG A 31 2.85 10.43 -6.63
CA ARG A 31 1.70 10.95 -7.38
C ARG A 31 0.55 9.94 -7.41
N ILE A 32 0.85 8.67 -7.66
CA ILE A 32 -0.13 7.59 -7.61
C ILE A 32 -0.78 7.52 -6.22
N ASN A 33 0.03 7.58 -5.15
CA ASN A 33 -0.46 7.57 -3.79
C ASN A 33 -1.37 8.77 -3.51
N GLU A 34 -0.99 9.99 -3.89
CA GLU A 34 -1.83 11.18 -3.73
C GLU A 34 -3.18 11.07 -4.45
N SER A 35 -3.18 10.53 -5.68
CA SER A 35 -4.42 10.24 -6.41
C SER A 35 -5.25 9.18 -5.72
N LEU A 36 -4.63 8.10 -5.19
CA LEU A 36 -5.32 7.08 -4.41
C LEU A 36 -5.92 7.67 -3.13
N MET A 37 -5.22 8.56 -2.42
CA MET A 37 -5.74 9.20 -1.20
C MET A 37 -6.99 10.06 -1.48
N LYS A 38 -7.14 10.56 -2.70
CA LYS A 38 -8.34 11.29 -3.18
C LYS A 38 -9.38 10.36 -3.83
N GLY A 39 -9.09 9.06 -3.86
CA GLY A 39 -9.84 8.03 -4.56
C GLY A 39 -9.97 8.24 -6.08
N GLU A 40 -9.06 8.99 -6.69
CA GLU A 40 -9.03 9.18 -8.14
C GLU A 40 -8.71 7.87 -8.88
N ARG A 41 -9.33 7.70 -10.05
CA ARG A 41 -9.10 6.57 -10.96
C ARG A 41 -7.65 6.51 -11.44
N LEU A 42 -6.99 5.38 -11.20
CA LEU A 42 -5.61 5.13 -11.64
C LEU A 42 -5.48 5.02 -13.16
N GLU A 43 -6.58 4.74 -13.87
CA GLU A 43 -6.59 4.70 -15.34
C GLU A 43 -6.18 6.05 -15.96
N ARG A 44 -6.31 7.17 -15.24
CA ARG A 44 -5.81 8.50 -15.66
C ARG A 44 -4.28 8.57 -15.79
N HIS A 45 -3.57 7.59 -15.24
CA HIS A 45 -2.11 7.51 -15.21
C HIS A 45 -1.58 6.39 -16.12
N ASN A 46 -2.38 5.90 -17.09
CA ASN A 46 -2.06 4.76 -17.96
C ASN A 46 -1.84 3.42 -17.23
N TYR A 47 -2.18 3.33 -15.95
CA TYR A 47 -2.14 2.08 -15.21
C TYR A 47 -3.50 1.38 -15.28
N LYS A 48 -3.54 0.22 -15.95
CA LYS A 48 -4.70 -0.67 -15.87
C LYS A 48 -4.76 -1.28 -14.48
N THR A 49 -5.84 -1.01 -13.74
CA THR A 49 -6.13 -1.69 -12.48
C THR A 49 -6.32 -3.19 -12.75
N VAL A 50 -5.46 -4.04 -12.17
CA VAL A 50 -5.57 -5.50 -12.26
C VAL A 50 -6.08 -6.09 -10.95
N ILE A 51 -5.60 -5.55 -9.84
CA ILE A 51 -6.07 -5.85 -8.49
C ILE A 51 -6.67 -4.55 -7.93
N PRO A 52 -7.97 -4.54 -7.58
CA PRO A 52 -8.59 -3.39 -6.93
C PRO A 52 -7.90 -2.98 -5.63
N PHE A 53 -7.80 -1.68 -5.38
CA PHE A 53 -7.28 -1.15 -4.14
C PHE A 53 -8.39 -1.14 -3.06
N LEU A 54 -8.55 -2.28 -2.37
CA LEU A 54 -9.68 -2.52 -1.47
C LEU A 54 -9.55 -1.90 -0.07
N GLN A 55 -8.36 -1.46 0.35
CA GLN A 55 -8.11 -0.95 1.71
C GLN A 55 -9.13 0.12 2.17
N PRO A 56 -9.47 1.14 1.37
CA PRO A 56 -10.44 2.16 1.78
C PRO A 56 -11.83 1.57 2.02
N LEU A 57 -12.26 0.62 1.18
CA LEU A 57 -13.55 -0.04 1.31
C LEU A 57 -13.61 -0.93 2.54
N LEU A 58 -12.52 -1.65 2.82
CA LEU A 58 -12.42 -2.49 4.01
C LEU A 58 -12.54 -1.63 5.28
N GLU A 59 -11.84 -0.50 5.33
CA GLU A 59 -11.90 0.44 6.46
C GLU A 59 -13.30 1.07 6.63
N ILE A 60 -13.91 1.53 5.53
CA ILE A 60 -15.28 2.07 5.51
C ILE A 60 -16.28 1.02 6.02
N MET A 61 -16.19 -0.21 5.52
CA MET A 61 -17.12 -1.28 5.86
C MET A 61 -16.90 -1.84 7.28
N SER A 62 -15.68 -1.78 7.81
CA SER A 62 -15.39 -2.16 9.20
C SER A 62 -15.77 -1.07 10.21
N GLY A 63 -16.15 0.13 9.76
CA GLY A 63 -16.46 1.26 10.64
C GLY A 63 -15.24 1.80 11.37
N THR A 64 -14.04 1.55 10.84
CA THR A 64 -12.78 2.08 11.38
C THR A 64 -12.44 3.40 10.72
N ASP A 65 -11.75 4.29 11.44
CA ASP A 65 -11.24 5.53 10.85
C ASP A 65 -10.38 5.23 9.62
N SER A 66 -10.66 5.95 8.53
CA SER A 66 -9.97 5.75 7.26
C SER A 66 -9.16 6.98 6.88
N CYS A 67 -7.88 6.80 6.58
CA CYS A 67 -7.05 7.89 6.08
C CYS A 67 -7.40 8.29 4.64
N TYR A 68 -8.22 7.51 3.94
CA TYR A 68 -8.68 7.76 2.57
C TYR A 68 -9.98 8.59 2.51
N MET A 69 -10.46 9.07 3.66
CA MET A 69 -11.65 9.90 3.79
C MET A 69 -11.25 11.35 4.07
N ASN A 70 -11.77 12.30 3.30
CA ASN A 70 -11.49 13.72 3.52
C ASN A 70 -12.38 14.30 4.64
N GLY A 71 -11.89 14.21 5.87
CA GLY A 71 -12.54 14.75 7.07
C GLY A 71 -12.43 16.27 7.28
N GLN A 72 -12.03 17.07 6.27
CA GLN A 72 -11.98 18.54 6.41
C GLN A 72 -13.35 19.16 6.68
N SER A 73 -14.41 18.55 6.14
CA SER A 73 -15.81 18.91 6.35
C SER A 73 -16.71 17.70 6.13
N PHE A 74 -17.94 17.75 6.64
CA PHE A 74 -18.92 16.69 6.40
C PHE A 74 -19.23 16.49 4.90
N VAL A 75 -19.22 17.57 4.12
CA VAL A 75 -19.46 17.51 2.66
C VAL A 75 -18.34 16.74 1.97
N THR A 76 -17.08 17.09 2.23
CA THR A 76 -15.92 16.43 1.62
C THR A 76 -15.78 14.97 2.05
N GLU A 77 -16.23 14.65 3.27
CA GLU A 77 -16.26 13.28 3.77
C GLU A 77 -17.28 12.44 3.01
N ILE A 78 -18.51 12.95 2.84
CA ILE A 78 -19.54 12.29 2.01
C ILE A 78 -19.07 12.13 0.57
N GLU A 79 -18.44 13.16 -0.02
CA GLU A 79 -17.91 13.08 -1.38
C GLU A 79 -16.85 11.98 -1.51
N SER A 80 -15.95 11.86 -0.53
CA SER A 80 -14.93 10.80 -0.48
C SER A 80 -15.58 9.42 -0.39
N LEU A 81 -16.59 9.28 0.48
CA LEU A 81 -17.36 8.04 0.63
C LEU A 81 -17.99 7.61 -0.70
N TRP A 82 -18.68 8.55 -1.36
CA TRP A 82 -19.36 8.30 -2.62
C TRP A 82 -18.41 7.88 -3.72
N LEU A 83 -17.27 8.53 -3.78
CA LEU A 83 -16.26 8.25 -4.78
C LEU A 83 -15.64 6.85 -4.58
N TRP A 84 -15.41 6.41 -3.34
CA TRP A 84 -14.97 5.03 -3.08
C TRP A 84 -16.06 3.99 -3.37
N LEU A 85 -17.31 4.23 -2.98
CA LEU A 85 -18.42 3.30 -3.22
C LEU A 85 -18.76 3.18 -4.71
N ASP A 86 -18.73 4.27 -5.48
CA ASP A 86 -18.89 4.21 -6.93
C ASP A 86 -17.76 3.38 -7.57
N ARG A 87 -16.54 3.50 -7.05
CA ARG A 87 -15.40 2.67 -7.48
C ARG A 87 -15.62 1.19 -7.20
N ALA A 88 -16.06 0.86 -5.99
CA ALA A 88 -16.43 -0.49 -5.60
C ALA A 88 -17.44 -1.09 -6.57
N ARG A 89 -18.47 -0.31 -6.92
CA ARG A 89 -19.49 -0.71 -7.89
C ARG A 89 -18.87 -1.04 -9.26
N HIS A 90 -17.98 -0.21 -9.78
CA HIS A 90 -17.29 -0.49 -11.05
C HIS A 90 -16.44 -1.76 -10.97
N TRP A 91 -15.69 -1.96 -9.88
CA TRP A 91 -14.91 -3.18 -9.70
C TRP A 91 -15.77 -4.44 -9.61
N CYS A 92 -16.96 -4.36 -9.01
CA CYS A 92 -17.92 -5.46 -9.00
C CYS A 92 -18.46 -5.78 -10.40
N LEU A 93 -18.72 -4.76 -11.22
CA LEU A 93 -19.19 -4.95 -12.61
C LEU A 93 -18.10 -5.58 -13.49
N ASP A 94 -16.84 -5.22 -13.28
CA ASP A 94 -15.69 -5.69 -14.06
C ASP A 94 -14.98 -6.89 -13.44
N ALA A 95 -15.52 -7.49 -12.37
CA ALA A 95 -14.83 -8.50 -11.55
C ALA A 95 -14.30 -9.69 -12.36
N ASP A 96 -15.09 -10.18 -13.32
CA ASP A 96 -14.69 -11.28 -14.20
C ASP A 96 -13.51 -10.92 -15.11
N GLU A 97 -13.51 -9.71 -15.68
CA GLU A 97 -12.44 -9.24 -16.55
C GLU A 97 -11.17 -8.92 -15.77
N LEU A 98 -11.30 -8.39 -14.55
CA LEU A 98 -10.19 -8.21 -13.62
C LEU A 98 -9.57 -9.57 -13.27
N CYS A 99 -10.38 -10.57 -12.96
CA CYS A 99 -9.93 -11.93 -12.67
C CYS A 99 -9.20 -12.57 -13.85
N LYS A 100 -9.75 -12.47 -15.07
CA LYS A 100 -9.08 -12.95 -16.30
C LYS A 100 -7.75 -12.24 -16.51
N THR A 101 -7.73 -10.91 -16.38
CA THR A 101 -6.52 -10.09 -16.55
C THR A 101 -5.45 -10.47 -15.51
N ALA A 102 -5.85 -10.64 -14.24
CA ALA A 102 -4.95 -11.05 -13.16
C ALA A 102 -4.36 -12.44 -13.42
N ARG A 103 -5.18 -13.43 -13.78
CA ARG A 103 -4.71 -14.78 -14.11
C ARG A 103 -3.72 -14.78 -15.27
N ALA A 104 -3.98 -13.98 -16.31
CA ALA A 104 -3.04 -13.85 -17.43
C ALA A 104 -1.72 -13.21 -17.00
N LYS A 105 -1.78 -12.13 -16.21
CA LYS A 105 -0.60 -11.36 -15.78
C LYS A 105 0.28 -12.13 -14.78
N PHE A 106 -0.33 -12.88 -13.88
CA PHE A 106 0.35 -13.57 -12.78
C PHE A 106 0.46 -15.09 -12.99
N LYS A 107 0.20 -15.59 -14.21
CA LYS A 107 0.24 -17.03 -14.56
C LYS A 107 1.55 -17.73 -14.17
N HIS A 108 2.65 -16.98 -14.15
CA HIS A 108 3.99 -17.48 -13.88
C HIS A 108 4.58 -16.91 -12.58
N ALA A 109 3.76 -16.32 -11.71
CA ALA A 109 4.22 -15.91 -10.39
C ALA A 109 4.63 -17.17 -9.61
N ASP A 110 5.82 -17.14 -9.02
CA ASP A 110 6.30 -18.23 -8.16
C ASP A 110 5.56 -18.16 -6.83
N ASP A 111 4.59 -19.07 -6.64
CA ASP A 111 3.75 -19.13 -5.44
C ASP A 111 4.55 -19.38 -4.15
N SER A 112 5.80 -19.83 -4.24
CA SER A 112 6.59 -20.25 -3.07
C SER A 112 7.09 -19.09 -2.20
N LEU A 113 7.36 -17.91 -2.78
CA LEU A 113 7.93 -16.75 -2.06
C LEU A 113 6.88 -15.85 -1.41
N VAL A 114 5.65 -15.86 -1.93
CA VAL A 114 4.55 -14.99 -1.49
C VAL A 114 3.47 -15.76 -0.72
N ASP A 115 3.68 -17.06 -0.50
CA ASP A 115 2.80 -17.84 0.37
C ASP A 115 2.70 -17.14 1.73
N LEU A 116 1.47 -16.78 2.10
CA LEU A 116 1.18 -16.11 3.36
C LEU A 116 1.70 -16.95 4.54
N SER A 117 1.75 -18.28 4.40
CA SER A 117 2.33 -19.17 5.41
C SER A 117 3.85 -19.03 5.49
N PHE A 118 4.54 -18.89 4.35
CA PHE A 118 5.97 -18.62 4.29
C PHE A 118 6.31 -17.23 4.83
N LEU A 119 5.59 -16.18 4.41
CA LEU A 119 5.77 -14.82 4.92
C LEU A 119 5.45 -14.74 6.41
N ASN A 120 4.40 -15.42 6.88
CA ASN A 120 4.11 -15.50 8.31
C ASN A 120 5.18 -16.31 9.06
N ARG A 121 5.82 -17.32 8.49
CA ARG A 121 6.96 -18.00 9.14
C ARG A 121 8.22 -17.14 9.14
N LEU A 122 8.47 -16.41 8.06
CA LEU A 122 9.60 -15.51 7.90
C LEU A 122 9.52 -14.31 8.88
N VAL A 123 8.31 -13.76 9.06
CA VAL A 123 8.06 -12.56 9.87
C VAL A 123 7.54 -12.88 11.28
N SER A 124 6.83 -14.00 11.47
CA SER A 124 6.06 -14.33 12.68
C SER A 124 6.52 -15.60 13.39
N ASN A 125 7.79 -16.01 13.25
CA ASN A 125 8.36 -16.99 14.17
C ASN A 125 8.13 -16.53 15.61
N THR A 126 7.12 -17.10 16.29
CA THR A 126 6.77 -17.04 17.73
C THR A 126 6.76 -15.68 18.46
N LEU A 127 7.11 -14.57 17.81
CA LEU A 127 7.26 -13.26 18.44
C LEU A 127 5.93 -12.51 18.49
N SER A 128 5.66 -11.83 19.60
CA SER A 128 4.49 -10.96 19.73
C SER A 128 4.58 -9.80 18.73
N HIS A 129 3.50 -9.06 18.54
CA HIS A 129 3.52 -7.87 17.66
C HIS A 129 4.53 -6.83 18.14
N ASP A 130 4.69 -6.68 19.45
CA ASP A 130 5.59 -5.70 20.06
C ASP A 130 7.06 -6.11 19.90
N ASP A 131 7.36 -7.40 20.08
CA ASP A 131 8.70 -7.94 19.82
C ASP A 131 9.14 -7.76 18.36
N ARG A 132 8.19 -7.85 17.41
CA ARG A 132 8.44 -7.61 15.99
C ARG A 132 8.73 -6.14 15.70
N GLN A 133 8.02 -5.23 16.34
CA GLN A 133 8.30 -3.80 16.19
C GLN A 133 9.67 -3.43 16.77
N GLN A 134 10.03 -4.01 17.91
CA GLN A 134 11.33 -3.81 18.54
C GLN A 134 12.46 -4.37 17.68
N LEU A 135 12.33 -5.59 17.15
CA LEU A 135 13.35 -6.20 16.29
C LEU A 135 13.57 -5.39 15.00
N LEU A 136 12.49 -4.90 14.37
CA LEU A 136 12.59 -4.02 13.20
C LEU A 136 13.26 -2.69 13.54
N HIS A 137 12.91 -2.10 14.68
CA HIS A 137 13.54 -0.88 15.17
C HIS A 137 15.05 -1.09 15.37
N ASP A 138 15.44 -2.17 16.04
CA ASP A 138 16.84 -2.48 16.34
C ASP A 138 17.65 -2.79 15.07
N MET A 139 17.05 -3.48 14.09
CA MET A 139 17.68 -3.69 12.78
C MET A 139 17.91 -2.39 12.02
N ILE A 140 16.91 -1.49 12.01
CA ILE A 140 17.03 -0.18 11.36
C ILE A 140 18.07 0.68 12.07
N GLN A 141 18.04 0.72 13.41
CA GLN A 141 19.00 1.48 14.20
C GLN A 141 20.42 0.98 13.96
N LYS A 142 20.62 -0.33 13.93
CA LYS A 142 21.92 -0.93 13.59
C LYS A 142 22.41 -0.51 12.20
N VAL A 143 21.54 -0.52 11.20
CA VAL A 143 21.88 -0.07 9.84
C VAL A 143 22.21 1.43 9.80
N ILE A 144 21.52 2.24 10.60
CA ILE A 144 21.84 3.67 10.77
C ILE A 144 23.23 3.83 11.41
N ASP A 145 23.50 3.10 12.48
CA ASP A 145 24.76 3.17 13.23
C ASP A 145 25.96 2.68 12.39
N ASP A 146 25.79 1.60 11.62
CA ASP A 146 26.83 1.04 10.73
C ASP A 146 27.14 1.94 9.52
N CYS A 147 26.26 2.90 9.19
CA CYS A 147 26.37 3.79 8.04
C CYS A 147 26.59 5.28 8.43
N SER A 148 26.77 5.56 9.73
CA SER A 148 27.10 6.88 10.30
C SER A 148 28.60 7.04 10.50
#